data_AF-A0A7W7Y4N4-F1
#
_entry.id   AF-A0A7W7Y4N4-F1
#
_cell.length_a   1.000
_cell.length_b   1.000
_cell.length_c   1.000
_cell.angle_alpha   90.00
_cell.angle_beta   90.00
_cell.angle_gamma   90.00
#
_symmetry.space_group_name_H-M   'P 1'
#
loop_
_entity.id
_entity.type
_entity.pdbx_description
1 polymer ?
#
loop_
_entity_poly.entity_id
_entity_poly.type
_entity_poly.pdbx_seq_one_letter_code
_entity_poly.pdbx_strand_id
1 'polypeptide(L)'
;MSDIPRNRRLELFVVDILLAGFRIKEYTQGVRDAEELRQQNMRWDATIRQLEIVGEAVGNILKDQSASGLAPSYFRRIVNFRNVIAHGYFGIDADEVWGVTQEHLPVLVTDIMELAIALNLEMERVVALEVCDLERRGDRQAISYLQGLIGNHNTTELTPFYLMLRVNAEYVERDVIFEGRAYREGETKIPGLKNEIWELKIRVSDGVVIDWPEGVSADIYMKVCDSGEYFLLNEYNRIIAKWVSGYVPDDILSIEDKGYGDYIIFIINENGAIENWLWEEGKIDPQDWEFAIN
;
A
#
# COMPACT_ATOMS: atom_id res chain seq x y z
N MET A 1 27.52 -16.08 1.75
CA MET A 1 27.38 -14.62 1.91
C MET A 1 27.65 -14.01 0.55
N SER A 2 26.65 -13.96 -0.32
CA SER A 2 26.78 -13.40 -1.66
C SER A 2 26.52 -11.89 -1.63
N ASP A 3 27.46 -11.14 -2.17
CA ASP A 3 27.46 -9.69 -2.38
C ASP A 3 26.09 -9.14 -2.81
N ILE A 4 25.52 -8.26 -1.98
CA ILE A 4 24.43 -7.37 -2.38
C ILE A 4 25.10 -6.06 -2.84
N PRO A 5 24.88 -5.58 -4.08
CA PRO A 5 25.53 -4.38 -4.60
C PRO A 5 25.26 -3.14 -3.74
N ARG A 6 26.27 -2.25 -3.68
CA ARG A 6 26.35 -1.00 -2.89
C ARG A 6 25.35 0.12 -3.25
N ASN A 7 24.27 -0.17 -3.97
CA ASN A 7 23.16 0.77 -4.12
C ASN A 7 22.08 0.32 -3.14
N ARG A 8 22.02 0.93 -1.95
CA ARG A 8 21.00 0.59 -0.96
C ARG A 8 19.63 0.85 -1.60
N ARG A 9 18.78 -0.18 -1.60
CA ARG A 9 17.37 -0.12 -1.98
C ARG A 9 16.65 0.96 -1.16
N LEU A 10 15.70 1.69 -1.76
CA LEU A 10 15.03 2.85 -1.14
C LEU A 10 14.45 2.53 0.24
N GLU A 11 13.93 1.32 0.39
CA GLU A 11 13.43 0.70 1.61
C GLU A 11 14.41 0.87 2.79
N LEU A 12 15.72 0.69 2.56
CA LEU A 12 16.73 0.81 3.61
C LEU A 12 16.85 2.25 4.10
N PHE A 13 16.75 3.23 3.20
CA PHE A 13 16.78 4.64 3.58
C PHE A 13 15.50 5.06 4.29
N VAL A 14 14.36 4.51 3.89
CA VAL A 14 13.09 4.68 4.61
C VAL A 14 13.23 4.16 6.05
N VAL A 15 13.69 2.92 6.24
CA VAL A 15 13.90 2.35 7.58
C VAL A 15 14.91 3.16 8.41
N ASP A 16 16.01 3.61 7.80
CA ASP A 16 16.99 4.48 8.47
C ASP A 16 16.33 5.77 9.01
N ILE A 17 15.48 6.43 8.21
CA ILE A 17 14.77 7.65 8.64
C ILE A 17 13.79 7.34 9.76
N LEU A 18 13.01 6.28 9.64
CA LEU A 18 12.01 5.89 10.63
C LEU A 18 12.65 5.60 11.98
N LEU A 19 13.75 4.83 12.01
CA LEU A 19 14.49 4.53 13.22
C LEU A 19 15.21 5.75 13.80
N ALA A 20 15.81 6.59 12.96
CA ALA A 20 16.44 7.83 13.41
C ALA A 20 15.40 8.77 14.05
N GLY A 21 14.22 8.90 13.43
CA GLY A 21 13.09 9.65 13.96
C GLY A 21 12.64 9.15 15.33
N PHE A 22 12.46 7.83 15.45
CA PHE A 22 12.13 7.17 16.70
C PHE A 22 13.18 7.45 17.80
N ARG A 23 14.47 7.30 17.49
CA ARG A 23 15.56 7.53 18.45
C ARG A 23 15.67 8.98 18.90
N ILE A 24 15.50 9.93 17.98
CA ILE A 24 15.48 11.36 18.33
C ILE A 24 14.35 11.65 19.31
N LYS A 25 13.17 11.07 19.10
CA LYS A 25 12.04 11.19 20.02
C LYS A 25 12.37 10.63 21.40
N GLU A 26 13.07 9.49 21.49
CA GLU A 26 13.52 8.93 22.77
C GLU A 26 14.55 9.83 23.47
N TYR A 27 15.52 10.37 22.74
CA TYR A 27 16.58 11.21 23.32
C TYR A 27 16.06 12.56 23.82
N THR A 28 15.06 13.10 23.14
CA THR A 28 14.42 14.38 23.48
C THR A 28 13.27 14.22 24.48
N GLN A 29 12.89 12.99 24.83
CA GLN A 29 11.83 12.75 25.80
C GLN A 29 12.15 13.36 27.17
N GLY A 30 11.22 14.16 27.67
CA GLY A 30 11.33 14.84 28.97
C GLY A 30 12.29 16.03 28.98
N VAL A 31 12.84 16.42 27.83
CA VAL A 31 13.63 17.65 27.66
C VAL A 31 12.66 18.80 27.35
N ARG A 32 12.83 19.94 28.01
CA ARG A 32 11.90 21.07 27.93
C ARG A 32 12.18 22.00 26.75
N ASP A 33 13.46 22.23 26.47
CA ASP A 33 13.89 23.20 25.48
C ASP A 33 15.29 22.87 24.91
N ALA A 34 15.69 23.69 23.94
CA ALA A 34 16.96 23.58 23.24
C ALA A 34 18.18 23.65 24.17
N GLU A 35 18.15 24.53 25.17
CA GLU A 35 19.27 24.74 26.08
C GLU A 35 19.44 23.53 27.01
N GLU A 36 18.34 22.98 27.53
CA GLU A 36 18.37 21.75 28.33
C GLU A 36 18.89 20.56 27.51
N LEU A 37 18.50 20.43 26.23
CA LEU A 37 19.06 19.40 25.35
C LEU A 37 20.57 19.59 25.17
N ARG A 38 21.01 20.82 24.91
CA ARG A 38 22.42 21.17 24.66
C ARG A 38 23.31 20.89 25.88
N GLN A 39 22.80 21.08 27.10
CA GLN A 39 23.52 20.76 28.33
C GLN A 39 23.67 19.25 28.56
N GLN A 40 22.82 18.43 27.94
CA GLN A 40 22.87 16.98 28.00
C GLN A 40 23.72 16.42 26.85
N ASN A 41 25.05 16.64 26.90
CA ASN A 41 26.00 16.32 25.82
C ASN A 41 25.73 14.99 25.09
N MET A 42 25.51 13.89 25.82
CA MET A 42 25.23 12.59 25.18
C MET A 42 23.95 12.58 24.34
N ARG A 43 22.87 13.20 24.82
CA ARG A 43 21.59 13.28 24.11
C ARG A 43 21.68 14.27 22.95
N TRP A 44 22.37 15.39 23.15
CA TRP A 44 22.67 16.34 22.08
C TRP A 44 23.44 15.65 20.94
N ASP A 45 24.60 15.06 21.23
CA ASP A 45 25.46 14.40 20.24
C ASP A 45 24.72 13.26 19.52
N ALA A 46 23.95 12.46 20.27
CA ALA A 46 23.14 11.39 19.70
C ALA A 46 22.03 11.93 18.78
N THR A 47 21.36 13.02 19.16
CA THR A 47 20.33 13.69 18.34
C THR A 47 20.92 14.23 17.05
N ILE A 48 22.06 14.94 17.14
CA ILE A 48 22.78 15.46 15.97
C ILE A 48 23.17 14.31 15.03
N ARG A 49 23.71 13.21 15.56
CA ARG A 49 24.07 12.03 14.76
C ARG A 49 22.88 11.43 14.03
N GLN A 50 21.71 11.34 14.67
CA GLN A 50 20.51 10.84 14.02
C GLN A 50 20.01 11.79 12.92
N LEU A 51 20.07 13.11 13.13
CA LEU A 51 19.72 14.10 12.09
C LEU A 51 20.62 14.02 10.86
N GLU A 52 21.91 13.71 11.03
CA GLU A 52 22.81 13.43 9.91
C GLU A 52 22.39 12.18 9.13
N ILE A 53 21.97 11.10 9.82
CA ILE A 53 21.48 9.87 9.20
C ILE A 53 20.22 10.19 8.38
N VAL A 54 19.28 10.95 8.95
CA VAL A 54 18.07 11.39 8.25
C VAL A 54 18.43 12.15 6.97
N GLY A 55 19.31 13.14 7.05
CA GLY A 55 19.66 13.93 5.87
C GLY A 55 20.45 13.16 4.80
N GLU A 56 21.30 12.21 5.21
CA GLU A 56 21.97 11.29 4.28
C GLU A 56 20.95 10.39 3.57
N ALA A 57 20.02 9.80 4.31
CA ALA A 57 18.99 8.93 3.77
C ALA A 57 18.07 9.67 2.79
N VAL A 58 17.57 10.86 3.16
CA VAL A 58 16.79 11.73 2.26
C VAL A 58 17.60 12.10 1.01
N GLY A 59 18.88 12.41 1.17
CA GLY A 59 19.77 12.72 0.05
C GLY A 59 19.94 11.57 -0.94
N ASN A 60 19.90 10.33 -0.47
CA ASN A 60 19.93 9.16 -1.34
C ASN A 60 18.58 8.82 -1.96
N ILE A 61 17.46 9.02 -1.24
CA ILE A 61 16.11 8.91 -1.80
C ILE A 61 15.93 9.86 -2.98
N LEU A 62 16.36 11.12 -2.86
CA LEU A 62 16.23 12.12 -3.93
C LEU A 62 17.08 11.85 -5.18
N LYS A 63 18.02 10.89 -5.15
CA LYS A 63 18.77 10.45 -6.33
C LYS A 63 17.99 9.48 -7.21
N ASP A 64 16.98 8.81 -6.65
CA ASP A 64 16.08 7.97 -7.42
C ASP A 64 15.04 8.82 -8.15
N GLN A 65 14.83 8.58 -9.45
CA GLN A 65 13.97 9.43 -10.28
C GLN A 65 12.50 9.35 -9.88
N SER A 66 12.01 8.15 -9.56
CA SER A 66 10.61 7.93 -9.17
C SER A 66 10.33 8.60 -7.83
N ALA A 67 11.22 8.40 -6.85
CA ALA A 67 11.08 9.02 -5.55
C ALA A 67 11.21 10.56 -5.60
N SER A 68 12.18 11.08 -6.37
CA SER A 68 12.41 12.53 -6.51
C SER A 68 11.23 13.26 -7.13
N GLY A 69 10.48 12.61 -8.03
CA GLY A 69 9.27 13.17 -8.65
C GLY A 69 8.06 13.29 -7.71
N LEU A 70 8.01 12.45 -6.66
CA LEU A 70 6.94 12.44 -5.67
C LEU A 70 7.32 13.17 -4.36
N ALA A 71 8.62 13.33 -4.10
CA ALA A 71 9.11 13.89 -2.85
C ALA A 71 8.71 15.36 -2.68
N PRO A 72 8.22 15.76 -1.48
CA PRO A 72 7.98 17.16 -1.15
C PRO A 72 9.21 18.05 -1.34
N SER A 73 9.00 19.28 -1.80
CA SER A 73 10.10 20.22 -2.09
C SER A 73 11.01 20.51 -0.89
N TYR A 74 10.50 20.40 0.35
CA TYR A 74 11.29 20.64 1.55
C TYR A 74 12.32 19.55 1.85
N PHE A 75 12.25 18.37 1.20
CA PHE A 75 13.26 17.31 1.37
C PHE A 75 14.68 17.82 1.04
N ARG A 76 14.79 18.72 0.06
CA ARG A 76 16.08 19.34 -0.27
C ARG A 76 16.61 20.25 0.84
N ARG A 77 15.74 20.84 1.67
CA ARG A 77 16.15 21.60 2.86
C ARG A 77 16.77 20.69 3.93
N ILE A 78 16.26 19.47 4.08
CA ILE A 78 16.81 18.47 5.02
C ILE A 78 18.24 18.08 4.61
N VAL A 79 18.47 17.85 3.33
CA VAL A 79 19.83 17.56 2.80
C VAL A 79 20.77 18.73 3.07
N ASN A 80 20.33 19.96 2.86
CA ASN A 80 21.12 21.15 3.14
C ASN A 80 21.43 21.28 4.64
N PHE A 81 20.46 21.02 5.51
CA PHE A 81 20.64 21.04 6.97
C PHE A 81 21.69 20.02 7.43
N ARG A 82 21.71 18.81 6.87
CA ARG A 82 22.77 17.83 7.12
C ARG A 82 24.15 18.35 6.72
N ASN A 83 24.27 19.11 5.64
CA ASN A 83 25.56 19.72 5.27
C ASN A 83 26.00 20.78 6.30
N VAL A 84 25.06 21.55 6.85
CA VAL A 84 25.35 22.50 7.94
C VAL A 84 25.87 21.76 9.18
N ILE A 85 25.20 20.69 9.60
CA ILE A 85 25.63 19.85 10.72
C ILE A 85 27.04 19.28 10.48
N ALA A 86 27.28 18.71 9.29
CA ALA A 86 28.52 18.02 8.97
C ALA A 86 29.74 18.97 8.85
N HIS A 87 29.52 20.25 8.53
CA HIS A 87 30.59 21.20 8.23
C HIS A 87 31.09 22.04 9.41
N GLY A 88 30.47 21.97 10.59
CA GLY A 88 31.06 22.63 11.75
C GLY A 88 30.22 22.63 13.00
N TYR A 89 30.70 21.91 14.01
CA TYR A 89 30.30 22.01 15.41
C TYR A 89 30.32 23.46 15.98
N PHE A 90 31.03 24.39 15.34
CA PHE A 90 31.00 25.82 15.65
C PHE A 90 29.85 26.50 14.89
N GLY A 91 28.70 26.67 15.54
CA GLY A 91 27.60 27.49 15.02
C GLY A 91 26.27 26.78 14.79
N ILE A 92 26.14 25.51 15.19
CA ILE A 92 24.82 24.86 15.22
C ILE A 92 23.95 25.55 16.28
N ASP A 93 22.88 26.17 15.81
CA ASP A 93 21.87 26.81 16.63
C ASP A 93 21.03 25.73 17.32
N ALA A 94 21.00 25.76 18.65
CA ALA A 94 20.27 24.76 19.43
C ALA A 94 18.75 24.92 19.25
N ASP A 95 18.27 26.15 19.04
CA ASP A 95 16.86 26.40 18.78
C ASP A 95 16.45 25.87 17.40
N GLU A 96 17.33 25.96 16.40
CA GLU A 96 17.09 25.38 15.08
C GLU A 96 17.02 23.85 15.15
N VAL A 97 17.98 23.21 15.84
CA VAL A 97 17.97 21.76 16.05
C VAL A 97 16.71 21.34 16.79
N TRP A 98 16.35 22.06 17.86
CA TRP A 98 15.16 21.78 18.63
C TRP A 98 13.89 21.87 17.77
N GLY A 99 13.72 22.95 17.01
CA GLY A 99 12.59 23.12 16.08
C GLY A 99 12.52 22.01 15.03
N VAL A 100 13.66 21.61 14.45
CA VAL A 100 13.72 20.47 13.53
C VAL A 100 13.25 19.18 14.21
N THR A 101 13.70 18.91 15.42
CA THR A 101 13.35 17.66 16.13
C THR A 101 11.87 17.59 16.53
N GLN A 102 11.30 18.72 16.98
CA GLN A 102 9.93 18.75 17.52
C GLN A 102 8.86 18.97 16.44
N GLU A 103 9.16 19.74 15.39
CA GLU A 103 8.15 20.19 14.43
C GLU A 103 8.32 19.55 13.05
N HIS A 104 9.55 19.46 12.54
CA HIS A 104 9.79 19.05 11.14
C HIS A 104 10.00 17.55 10.98
N LEU A 105 10.63 16.91 11.96
CA LEU A 105 10.93 15.49 11.92
C LEU A 105 9.65 14.61 11.94
N PRO A 106 8.61 14.89 12.75
CA PRO A 106 7.36 14.13 12.69
C PRO A 106 6.68 14.20 11.32
N VAL A 107 6.68 15.39 10.69
CA VAL A 107 6.13 15.58 9.33
C VAL A 107 6.93 14.74 8.32
N LEU A 108 8.26 14.77 8.40
CA LEU A 108 9.10 13.92 7.54
C LEU A 108 8.80 12.43 7.71
N VAL A 109 8.58 11.95 8.93
CA VAL A 109 8.25 10.54 9.17
C VAL A 109 6.95 10.16 8.46
N THR A 110 5.91 11.00 8.54
CA THR A 110 4.65 10.79 7.82
C THR A 110 4.87 10.79 6.30
N ASP A 111 5.52 11.82 5.75
CA ASP A 111 5.71 11.96 4.31
C ASP A 111 6.59 10.84 3.73
N ILE A 112 7.55 10.32 4.50
CA ILE A 112 8.37 9.18 4.10
C ILE A 112 7.56 7.88 4.04
N MET A 113 6.61 7.68 4.96
CA MET A 113 5.71 6.54 4.89
C MET A 113 4.78 6.63 3.69
N GLU A 114 4.19 7.80 3.44
CA GLU A 114 3.34 8.03 2.26
C GLU A 114 4.12 7.81 0.96
N LEU A 115 5.38 8.28 0.89
CA LEU A 115 6.26 8.03 -0.25
C LEU A 115 6.55 6.54 -0.44
N ALA A 116 6.80 5.80 0.63
CA ALA A 116 7.03 4.35 0.56
C ALA A 116 5.80 3.60 0.02
N ILE A 117 4.60 4.00 0.42
CA ILE A 117 3.33 3.46 -0.08
C ILE A 117 3.16 3.80 -1.56
N ALA A 118 3.32 5.08 -1.94
CA ALA A 118 3.14 5.55 -3.31
C ALA A 118 4.10 4.89 -4.32
N LEU A 119 5.31 4.54 -3.86
CA LEU A 119 6.31 3.83 -4.64
C LEU A 119 6.19 2.30 -4.59
N ASN A 120 5.23 1.77 -3.83
CA ASN A 120 5.02 0.34 -3.66
C ASN A 120 6.28 -0.39 -3.15
N LEU A 121 6.98 0.19 -2.17
CA LEU A 121 8.22 -0.35 -1.63
C LEU A 121 7.97 -1.61 -0.78
N GLU A 122 8.83 -2.62 -0.91
CA GLU A 122 8.74 -3.90 -0.19
C GLU A 122 9.32 -3.78 1.23
N MET A 123 8.62 -3.06 2.10
CA MET A 123 9.12 -2.69 3.43
C MET A 123 9.27 -3.88 4.40
N GLU A 124 8.41 -4.91 4.30
CA GLU A 124 8.40 -6.05 5.22
C GLU A 124 9.74 -6.75 5.30
N ARG A 125 10.34 -7.08 4.15
CA ARG A 125 11.61 -7.81 4.10
C ARG A 125 12.74 -7.01 4.75
N VAL A 126 12.77 -5.69 4.52
CA VAL A 126 13.83 -4.85 5.06
C VAL A 126 13.65 -4.61 6.55
N VAL A 127 12.43 -4.42 7.02
CA VAL A 127 12.14 -4.34 8.45
C VAL A 127 12.43 -5.66 9.15
N ALA A 128 12.10 -6.82 8.57
CA ALA A 128 12.45 -8.10 9.15
C ALA A 128 13.97 -8.27 9.34
N LEU A 129 14.77 -7.86 8.35
CA LEU A 129 16.24 -7.86 8.46
C LEU A 129 16.74 -6.93 9.57
N GLU A 130 16.16 -5.73 9.68
CA GLU A 130 16.53 -4.76 10.71
C GLU A 130 16.12 -5.24 12.11
N VAL A 131 14.90 -5.79 12.25
CA VAL A 131 14.41 -6.40 13.50
C VAL A 131 15.35 -7.51 13.97
N CYS A 132 15.80 -8.40 13.08
CA CYS A 132 16.77 -9.42 13.45
C CYS A 132 18.08 -8.84 13.99
N ASP A 133 18.53 -7.68 13.50
CA ASP A 133 19.73 -7.02 14.01
C ASP A 133 19.47 -6.33 15.37
N LEU A 134 18.31 -5.68 15.51
CA LEU A 134 17.87 -5.08 16.77
C LEU A 134 17.68 -6.13 17.88
N GLU A 135 17.20 -7.34 17.54
CA GLU A 135 17.06 -8.46 18.48
C GLU A 135 18.42 -8.87 19.05
N ARG A 136 19.45 -8.98 18.21
CA ARG A 136 20.82 -9.29 18.66
C ARG A 136 21.38 -8.22 19.60
N ARG A 137 20.94 -6.96 19.42
CA ARG A 137 21.31 -5.82 20.27
C ARG A 137 20.43 -5.67 21.51
N GLY A 138 19.29 -6.37 21.56
CA GLY A 138 18.30 -6.28 22.65
C GLY A 138 17.44 -5.02 22.63
N ASP A 139 17.32 -4.34 21.49
CA ASP A 139 16.60 -3.05 21.35
C ASP A 139 15.09 -3.25 21.16
N ARG A 140 14.40 -3.64 22.23
CA ARG A 140 12.97 -4.01 22.19
C ARG A 140 12.05 -2.87 21.79
N GLN A 141 12.42 -1.63 22.10
CA GLN A 141 11.57 -0.47 21.82
C GLN A 141 11.58 -0.16 20.32
N ALA A 142 12.76 -0.19 19.67
CA ALA A 142 12.87 -0.03 18.23
C ALA A 142 12.17 -1.18 17.47
N ILE A 143 12.27 -2.43 17.95
CA ILE A 143 11.54 -3.57 17.38
C ILE A 143 10.04 -3.32 17.43
N SER A 144 9.50 -2.98 18.61
CA SER A 144 8.07 -2.71 18.78
C SER A 144 7.60 -1.55 17.91
N TYR A 145 8.43 -0.53 17.73
CA TYR A 145 8.13 0.60 16.86
C TYR A 145 8.02 0.15 15.39
N LEU A 146 9.03 -0.53 14.85
CA LEU A 146 9.03 -0.98 13.46
C LEU A 146 7.92 -2.00 13.18
N GLN A 147 7.70 -2.94 14.09
CA GLN A 147 6.61 -3.91 13.99
C GLN A 147 5.24 -3.24 14.09
N GLY A 148 5.09 -2.17 14.88
CA GLY A 148 3.84 -1.41 14.96
C GLY A 148 3.54 -0.63 13.67
N LEU A 149 4.58 -0.14 12.99
CA LEU A 149 4.43 0.52 11.69
C LEU A 149 3.94 -0.48 10.63
N ILE A 150 4.50 -1.68 10.57
CA ILE A 150 4.08 -2.72 9.60
C ILE A 150 2.79 -3.42 10.01
N GLY A 151 2.59 -3.69 11.30
CA GLY A 151 1.42 -4.40 11.83
C GLY A 151 0.10 -3.66 11.62
N ASN A 152 0.12 -2.32 11.56
CA ASN A 152 -1.03 -1.49 11.16
C ASN A 152 -1.28 -1.50 9.64
N HIS A 153 -0.33 -1.97 8.83
CA HIS A 153 -0.50 -2.18 7.40
C HIS A 153 -0.91 -3.63 7.08
N ASN A 154 -0.51 -4.64 7.87
CA ASN A 154 -0.84 -6.04 7.57
C ASN A 154 -2.32 -6.39 7.76
N THR A 155 -3.06 -5.67 8.60
CA THR A 155 -4.51 -5.91 8.73
C THR A 155 -5.23 -5.40 7.49
N THR A 156 -4.90 -4.20 7.01
CA THR A 156 -5.53 -3.62 5.81
C THR A 156 -4.98 -4.21 4.51
N GLU A 157 -3.72 -4.64 4.48
CA GLU A 157 -3.10 -5.25 3.30
C GLU A 157 -3.67 -6.62 2.97
N LEU A 158 -4.14 -7.40 3.94
CA LEU A 158 -4.82 -8.67 3.72
C LEU A 158 -6.35 -8.57 3.86
N THR A 159 -6.89 -7.37 4.12
CA THR A 159 -8.34 -7.16 4.11
C THR A 159 -8.79 -7.03 2.66
N PRO A 160 -9.68 -7.90 2.18
CA PRO A 160 -10.29 -7.75 0.88
C PRO A 160 -11.13 -6.48 0.84
N PHE A 161 -10.88 -5.65 -0.15
CA PHE A 161 -11.63 -4.44 -0.44
C PHE A 161 -12.30 -4.52 -1.82
N TYR A 162 -11.64 -5.18 -2.79
CA TYR A 162 -12.21 -5.48 -4.09
C TYR A 162 -12.14 -6.97 -4.42
N LEU A 163 -13.14 -7.44 -5.16
CA LEU A 163 -13.09 -8.67 -5.93
C LEU A 163 -12.89 -8.31 -7.39
N MET A 164 -11.87 -8.85 -8.04
CA MET A 164 -11.63 -8.69 -9.47
C MET A 164 -11.84 -10.01 -10.18
N LEU A 165 -12.60 -10.00 -11.26
CA LEU A 165 -12.73 -11.12 -12.17
C LEU A 165 -12.14 -10.77 -13.54
N ARG A 166 -11.52 -11.76 -14.17
CA ARG A 166 -11.03 -11.73 -15.55
C ARG A 166 -11.50 -12.98 -16.24
N VAL A 167 -12.42 -12.82 -17.18
CA VAL A 167 -13.04 -13.94 -17.90
C VAL A 167 -12.85 -13.74 -19.39
N ASN A 168 -12.49 -14.80 -20.11
CA ASN A 168 -12.45 -14.75 -21.57
C ASN A 168 -13.89 -14.62 -22.11
N ALA A 169 -14.15 -13.54 -22.82
CA ALA A 169 -15.46 -13.18 -23.33
C ALA A 169 -15.85 -13.90 -24.64
N GLU A 170 -14.96 -14.73 -25.21
CA GLU A 170 -15.25 -15.58 -26.38
C GLU A 170 -16.46 -16.52 -26.14
N TYR A 171 -16.78 -16.80 -24.87
CA TYR A 171 -17.86 -17.70 -24.44
C TYR A 171 -19.07 -16.98 -23.81
N VAL A 172 -19.19 -15.65 -23.94
CA VAL A 172 -20.41 -14.92 -23.51
C VAL A 172 -21.57 -15.29 -24.45
N GLU A 173 -22.26 -16.38 -24.15
CA GLU A 173 -23.52 -16.73 -24.79
C GLU A 173 -24.60 -15.74 -24.38
N ARG A 174 -24.71 -14.64 -25.14
CA ARG A 174 -25.90 -13.84 -25.52
C ARG A 174 -27.03 -13.48 -24.52
N ASP A 175 -27.05 -13.95 -23.29
CA ASP A 175 -28.12 -13.66 -22.33
C ASP A 175 -27.80 -12.44 -21.46
N VAL A 176 -26.67 -11.76 -21.72
CA VAL A 176 -26.37 -10.48 -21.09
C VAL A 176 -27.20 -9.36 -21.73
N ILE A 177 -28.12 -8.78 -20.96
CA ILE A 177 -28.99 -7.68 -21.38
C ILE A 177 -28.46 -6.39 -20.75
N PHE A 178 -28.23 -5.35 -21.56
CA PHE A 178 -27.87 -4.01 -21.07
C PHE A 178 -28.99 -3.03 -21.41
N GLU A 179 -29.49 -2.28 -20.41
CA GLU A 179 -30.49 -1.22 -20.63
C GLU A 179 -29.90 0.18 -20.33
N GLY A 180 -30.55 1.24 -20.83
CA GLY A 180 -30.15 2.63 -20.55
C GLY A 180 -28.98 3.19 -21.39
N ARG A 181 -28.43 2.44 -22.35
CA ARG A 181 -27.23 2.84 -23.12
C ARG A 181 -27.54 3.42 -24.51
N ALA A 182 -26.91 4.54 -24.87
CA ALA A 182 -26.82 5.05 -26.24
C ALA A 182 -25.48 4.63 -26.88
N TYR A 183 -25.51 3.90 -28.00
CA TYR A 183 -24.29 3.37 -28.62
C TYR A 183 -23.69 4.32 -29.66
N ARG A 184 -22.36 4.46 -29.67
CA ARG A 184 -21.59 5.08 -30.75
C ARG A 184 -20.92 4.01 -31.62
N GLU A 185 -20.77 4.30 -32.91
CA GLU A 185 -20.13 3.39 -33.86
C GLU A 185 -18.64 3.17 -33.47
N GLY A 186 -18.27 1.93 -33.18
CA GLY A 186 -16.90 1.54 -32.80
C GLY A 186 -16.65 1.20 -31.32
N GLU A 187 -17.63 1.34 -30.42
CA GLU A 187 -17.50 0.92 -29.01
C GLU A 187 -17.74 -0.59 -28.82
N THR A 188 -17.01 -1.22 -27.90
CA THR A 188 -17.34 -2.57 -27.41
C THR A 188 -18.67 -2.52 -26.64
N LYS A 189 -19.59 -3.43 -26.98
CA LYS A 189 -20.97 -3.45 -26.45
C LYS A 189 -21.06 -3.80 -24.95
N ILE A 190 -19.97 -4.28 -24.36
CA ILE A 190 -19.91 -4.79 -22.98
C ILE A 190 -18.99 -3.87 -22.15
N PRO A 191 -19.50 -3.16 -21.12
CA PRO A 191 -18.66 -2.43 -20.16
C PRO A 191 -17.62 -3.35 -19.50
N GLY A 192 -16.37 -2.91 -19.40
CA GLY A 192 -15.27 -3.71 -18.84
C GLY A 192 -14.59 -4.69 -19.82
N LEU A 193 -15.09 -4.84 -21.05
CA LEU A 193 -14.48 -5.73 -22.06
C LEU A 193 -13.27 -5.06 -22.75
N LYS A 194 -12.09 -5.66 -22.62
CA LYS A 194 -10.84 -5.22 -23.26
C LYS A 194 -10.11 -6.43 -23.87
N ASN A 195 -9.81 -6.38 -25.16
CA ASN A 195 -9.05 -7.43 -25.87
C ASN A 195 -9.56 -8.86 -25.56
N GLU A 196 -10.87 -9.07 -25.71
CA GLU A 196 -11.55 -10.37 -25.46
C GLU A 196 -11.57 -10.81 -23.99
N ILE A 197 -11.02 -10.03 -23.06
CA ILE A 197 -11.09 -10.29 -21.62
C ILE A 197 -12.11 -9.34 -21.01
N TRP A 198 -13.15 -9.91 -20.41
CA TRP A 198 -14.07 -9.16 -19.58
C TRP A 198 -13.48 -9.04 -18.17
N GLU A 199 -13.14 -7.81 -17.80
CA GLU A 199 -12.59 -7.48 -16.49
C GLU A 199 -13.59 -6.63 -15.73
N LEU A 200 -14.01 -7.09 -14.55
CA LEU A 200 -14.79 -6.31 -13.61
C LEU A 200 -14.08 -6.25 -12.27
N LYS A 201 -14.22 -5.12 -11.58
CA LYS A 201 -13.75 -4.91 -10.22
C LYS A 201 -14.93 -4.48 -9.37
N ILE A 202 -15.25 -5.28 -8.37
CA ILE A 202 -16.42 -5.12 -7.50
C ILE A 202 -15.90 -4.73 -6.12
N ARG A 203 -16.40 -3.64 -5.55
CA ARG A 203 -16.12 -3.30 -4.16
C ARG A 203 -16.91 -4.24 -3.24
N VAL A 204 -16.20 -4.96 -2.38
CA VAL A 204 -16.80 -6.07 -1.64
C VAL A 204 -17.82 -5.62 -0.60
N SER A 205 -17.67 -4.42 -0.05
CA SER A 205 -18.56 -3.91 1.02
C SER A 205 -20.00 -3.68 0.57
N ASP A 206 -20.22 -3.37 -0.70
CA ASP A 206 -21.53 -2.94 -1.22
C ASP A 206 -21.87 -3.43 -2.63
N GLY A 207 -21.01 -4.25 -3.24
CA GLY A 207 -21.27 -4.85 -4.56
C GLY A 207 -21.19 -3.86 -5.71
N VAL A 208 -20.64 -2.65 -5.49
CA VAL A 208 -20.52 -1.64 -6.54
C VAL A 208 -19.42 -2.03 -7.52
N VAL A 209 -19.77 -2.12 -8.80
CA VAL A 209 -18.85 -2.34 -9.90
C VAL A 209 -18.15 -1.02 -10.23
N ILE A 210 -16.83 -0.99 -10.06
CA ILE A 210 -16.00 0.18 -10.29
C ILE A 210 -15.95 0.49 -11.79
N ASP A 211 -16.07 1.78 -12.12
CA ASP A 211 -16.11 2.31 -13.49
C ASP A 211 -17.30 1.82 -14.33
N TRP A 212 -18.37 1.37 -13.69
CA TRP A 212 -19.62 1.04 -14.37
C TRP A 212 -20.28 2.29 -14.96
N PRO A 213 -20.79 2.27 -16.21
CA PRO A 213 -21.41 3.44 -16.82
C PRO A 213 -22.68 3.88 -16.08
N GLU A 214 -22.80 5.18 -15.81
CA GLU A 214 -23.96 5.76 -15.14
C GLU A 214 -25.26 5.51 -15.94
N GLY A 215 -26.32 5.08 -15.24
CA GLY A 215 -27.64 4.84 -15.83
C GLY A 215 -27.74 3.56 -16.67
N VAL A 216 -26.70 2.73 -16.67
CA VAL A 216 -26.72 1.42 -17.36
C VAL A 216 -27.03 0.34 -16.35
N SER A 217 -28.08 -0.45 -16.58
CA SER A 217 -28.30 -1.70 -15.86
C SER A 217 -27.87 -2.89 -16.72
N ALA A 218 -27.58 -4.02 -16.08
CA ALA A 218 -27.31 -5.27 -16.77
C ALA A 218 -27.87 -6.49 -16.05
N ASP A 219 -28.46 -7.41 -16.80
CA ASP A 219 -28.73 -8.78 -16.36
C ASP A 219 -27.58 -9.65 -16.87
N ILE A 220 -26.75 -10.19 -15.98
CA ILE A 220 -25.57 -10.98 -16.33
C ILE A 220 -25.91 -12.46 -16.17
N TYR A 221 -25.93 -13.18 -17.28
CA TYR A 221 -25.97 -14.64 -17.32
C TYR A 221 -24.90 -15.13 -18.28
N MET A 222 -23.76 -15.61 -17.76
CA MET A 222 -22.58 -15.91 -18.58
C MET A 222 -21.94 -17.23 -18.18
N LYS A 223 -21.66 -18.08 -19.17
CA LYS A 223 -20.86 -19.29 -19.00
C LYS A 223 -19.37 -19.01 -19.05
N VAL A 224 -18.61 -19.61 -18.14
CA VAL A 224 -17.16 -19.54 -18.01
C VAL A 224 -16.57 -20.91 -18.34
N CYS A 225 -15.71 -21.00 -19.35
CA CYS A 225 -15.09 -22.27 -19.78
C CYS A 225 -13.72 -22.48 -19.11
N ASP A 226 -13.71 -22.80 -17.81
CA ASP A 226 -12.52 -23.18 -17.00
C ASP A 226 -11.30 -22.23 -17.12
N SER A 227 -11.53 -20.99 -17.58
CA SER A 227 -10.48 -20.01 -17.88
C SER A 227 -10.73 -18.68 -17.16
N GLY A 228 -11.62 -18.67 -16.18
CA GLY A 228 -11.87 -17.50 -15.33
C GLY A 228 -10.77 -17.36 -14.28
N GLU A 229 -10.29 -16.14 -14.09
CA GLU A 229 -9.41 -15.81 -12.97
C GLU A 229 -10.11 -14.85 -12.01
N TYR A 230 -10.00 -15.13 -10.72
CA TYR A 230 -10.63 -14.34 -9.66
C TYR A 230 -9.61 -13.99 -8.60
N PHE A 231 -9.62 -12.73 -8.19
CA PHE A 231 -8.63 -12.17 -7.28
C PHE A 231 -9.32 -11.34 -6.20
N LEU A 232 -8.85 -11.49 -4.97
CA LEU A 232 -9.12 -10.52 -3.92
C LEU A 232 -8.03 -9.46 -3.95
N LEU A 233 -8.43 -8.20 -3.82
CA LEU A 233 -7.51 -7.07 -3.75
C LEU A 233 -7.81 -6.24 -2.50
N ASN A 234 -6.78 -5.62 -1.93
CA ASN A 234 -6.96 -4.62 -0.87
C ASN A 234 -7.37 -3.25 -1.42
N GLU A 235 -7.56 -2.28 -0.52
CA GLU A 235 -7.99 -0.90 -0.86
C GLU A 235 -7.03 -0.18 -1.83
N TYR A 236 -5.77 -0.61 -1.88
CA TYR A 236 -4.72 -0.08 -2.76
C TYR A 236 -4.65 -0.78 -4.12
N ASN A 237 -5.60 -1.68 -4.44
CA ASN A 237 -5.62 -2.51 -5.66
C ASN A 237 -4.44 -3.50 -5.77
N ARG A 238 -3.82 -3.90 -4.65
CA ARG A 238 -2.86 -5.02 -4.67
C ARG A 238 -3.61 -6.33 -4.58
N ILE A 239 -3.19 -7.35 -5.34
CA ILE A 239 -3.73 -8.71 -5.23
C ILE A 239 -3.25 -9.30 -3.90
N ILE A 240 -4.20 -9.78 -3.10
CA ILE A 240 -3.94 -10.37 -1.78
C ILE A 240 -4.20 -11.88 -1.78
N ALA A 241 -5.06 -12.34 -2.69
CA ALA A 241 -5.39 -13.74 -2.86
C ALA A 241 -5.87 -14.02 -4.29
N LYS A 242 -5.59 -15.21 -4.79
CA LYS A 242 -6.14 -15.77 -6.03
C LYS A 242 -7.05 -16.95 -5.71
N TRP A 243 -8.20 -17.04 -6.38
CA TRP A 243 -9.08 -18.18 -6.24
C TRP A 243 -8.38 -19.46 -6.75
N VAL A 244 -8.38 -20.51 -5.93
CA VAL A 244 -7.62 -21.74 -6.21
C VAL A 244 -8.27 -22.57 -7.31
N SER A 245 -9.60 -22.60 -7.33
CA SER A 245 -10.36 -23.43 -8.26
C SER A 245 -10.39 -22.79 -9.66
N GLY A 246 -10.42 -23.62 -10.70
CA GLY A 246 -10.65 -23.16 -12.09
C GLY A 246 -12.12 -22.83 -12.37
N TYR A 247 -13.02 -23.22 -11.47
CA TYR A 247 -14.46 -22.96 -11.54
C TYR A 247 -14.80 -21.58 -10.97
N VAL A 248 -15.95 -21.05 -11.38
CA VAL A 248 -16.55 -19.83 -10.83
C VAL A 248 -16.78 -19.98 -9.31
N PRO A 249 -16.39 -18.99 -8.48
CA PRO A 249 -16.81 -18.90 -7.07
C PRO A 249 -18.34 -18.68 -6.97
N ASP A 250 -19.11 -19.78 -7.00
CA ASP A 250 -20.57 -19.78 -7.12
C ASP A 250 -21.25 -18.94 -6.02
N ASP A 251 -20.79 -19.08 -4.77
CA ASP A 251 -21.34 -18.37 -3.60
C ASP A 251 -21.12 -16.85 -3.62
N ILE A 252 -20.35 -16.35 -4.59
CA ILE A 252 -20.00 -14.93 -4.74
C ILE A 252 -20.52 -14.37 -6.05
N LEU A 253 -20.40 -15.12 -7.16
CA LEU A 253 -20.67 -14.63 -8.51
C LEU A 253 -21.92 -15.25 -9.16
N SER A 254 -22.64 -16.14 -8.47
CA SER A 254 -23.91 -16.73 -8.92
C SER A 254 -25.02 -16.45 -7.90
N ILE A 255 -25.40 -15.17 -7.80
CA ILE A 255 -26.30 -14.66 -6.76
C ILE A 255 -27.76 -14.99 -7.09
N GLU A 256 -28.14 -14.88 -8.37
CA GLU A 256 -29.55 -14.98 -8.77
C GLU A 256 -30.00 -16.42 -9.06
N ASP A 257 -29.07 -17.33 -9.37
CA ASP A 257 -29.34 -18.76 -9.57
C ASP A 257 -28.07 -19.60 -9.35
N LYS A 258 -28.21 -20.92 -9.31
CA LYS A 258 -27.09 -21.87 -9.16
C LYS A 258 -26.25 -21.91 -10.43
N GLY A 259 -25.01 -21.44 -10.35
CA GLY A 259 -24.05 -21.49 -11.46
C GLY A 259 -23.26 -22.79 -11.54
N TYR A 260 -23.30 -23.64 -10.51
CA TYR A 260 -22.62 -24.96 -10.47
C TYR A 260 -21.11 -24.91 -10.78
N GLY A 261 -20.49 -23.74 -10.60
CA GLY A 261 -19.07 -23.51 -10.91
C GLY A 261 -18.78 -23.14 -12.38
N ASP A 262 -19.78 -23.13 -13.25
CA ASP A 262 -19.60 -22.86 -14.68
C ASP A 262 -20.18 -21.51 -15.11
N TYR A 263 -21.04 -20.87 -14.31
CA TYR A 263 -21.74 -19.66 -14.70
C TYR A 263 -21.52 -18.53 -13.71
N ILE A 264 -21.50 -17.30 -14.23
CA ILE A 264 -21.60 -16.05 -13.48
C ILE A 264 -23.02 -15.50 -13.71
N ILE A 265 -23.75 -15.27 -12.62
CA ILE A 265 -25.18 -14.94 -12.64
C ILE A 265 -25.49 -13.85 -11.60
N PHE A 266 -25.68 -12.61 -12.05
CA PHE A 266 -26.09 -11.50 -11.18
C PHE A 266 -26.69 -10.32 -11.96
N ILE A 267 -27.44 -9.45 -11.28
CA ILE A 267 -28.01 -8.23 -11.87
C ILE A 267 -27.23 -7.01 -11.37
N ILE A 268 -26.85 -6.09 -12.26
CA ILE A 268 -26.31 -4.76 -11.92
C ILE A 268 -27.39 -3.72 -12.18
N ASN A 269 -27.73 -2.91 -11.17
CA ASN A 269 -28.71 -1.83 -11.33
C ASN A 269 -28.10 -0.56 -11.96
N GLU A 270 -28.94 0.45 -12.23
CA GLU A 270 -28.55 1.71 -12.89
C GLU A 270 -27.46 2.52 -12.15
N ASN A 271 -27.24 2.25 -10.85
CA ASN A 271 -26.19 2.87 -10.04
C ASN A 271 -24.86 2.08 -10.07
N GLY A 272 -24.80 0.99 -10.84
CA GLY A 272 -23.63 0.12 -10.92
C GLY A 272 -23.46 -0.83 -9.73
N ALA A 273 -24.47 -1.00 -8.87
CA ALA A 273 -24.43 -1.94 -7.76
C ALA A 273 -25.06 -3.28 -8.14
N ILE A 274 -24.43 -4.38 -7.72
CA ILE A 274 -24.99 -5.72 -7.89
C ILE A 274 -26.16 -5.91 -6.92
N GLU A 275 -27.30 -6.33 -7.45
CA GLU A 275 -28.50 -6.62 -6.65
C GLU A 275 -28.27 -7.84 -5.74
N ASN A 276 -28.88 -7.81 -4.56
CA ASN A 276 -28.76 -8.88 -3.56
C ASN A 276 -27.31 -9.21 -3.15
N TRP A 277 -26.37 -8.28 -3.33
CA TRP A 277 -24.99 -8.48 -2.93
C TRP A 277 -24.87 -8.69 -1.42
N LEU A 278 -24.36 -9.86 -1.04
CA LEU A 278 -24.10 -10.22 0.35
C LEU A 278 -22.63 -10.54 0.52
N TRP A 279 -21.94 -9.70 1.30
CA TRP A 279 -20.57 -9.92 1.73
C TRP A 279 -20.53 -9.99 3.26
N GLU A 280 -20.25 -11.18 3.78
CA GLU A 280 -20.06 -11.39 5.22
C GLU A 280 -18.56 -11.60 5.49
N GLU A 281 -18.07 -11.12 6.64
CA GLU A 281 -16.66 -11.23 7.07
C GLU A 281 -16.13 -12.68 7.17
N GLY A 282 -16.96 -13.70 6.91
CA GLY A 282 -16.60 -15.12 6.86
C GLY A 282 -16.72 -15.81 5.48
N LYS A 283 -17.03 -15.09 4.39
CA LYS A 283 -17.19 -15.67 3.04
C LYS A 283 -15.88 -16.13 2.38
N ILE A 284 -14.73 -15.87 3.00
CA ILE A 284 -13.43 -16.27 2.50
C ILE A 284 -12.95 -17.44 3.33
N ASP A 285 -13.15 -18.66 2.83
CA ASP A 285 -12.46 -19.82 3.36
C ASP A 285 -11.00 -19.76 2.89
N PRO A 286 -10.01 -19.72 3.80
CA PRO A 286 -8.60 -19.73 3.42
C PRO A 286 -8.17 -20.95 2.60
N GLN A 287 -8.97 -22.01 2.52
CA GLN A 287 -8.71 -23.18 1.68
C GLN A 287 -9.07 -22.96 0.22
N ASP A 288 -10.00 -22.06 -0.08
CA ASP A 288 -10.45 -21.79 -1.46
C ASP A 288 -9.66 -20.68 -2.14
N TRP A 289 -8.86 -19.93 -1.37
CA TRP A 289 -8.04 -18.81 -1.83
C TRP A 289 -6.56 -19.04 -1.55
N GLU A 290 -5.73 -18.97 -2.58
CA GLU A 290 -4.28 -18.90 -2.47
C GLU A 290 -3.89 -17.46 -2.14
N PHE A 291 -3.72 -17.18 -0.86
CA PHE A 291 -3.20 -15.89 -0.42
C PHE A 291 -1.77 -15.71 -0.91
N ALA A 292 -1.45 -14.49 -1.35
CA ALA A 292 -0.08 -14.12 -1.64
C ALA A 292 0.71 -14.21 -0.33
N ILE A 293 1.39 -15.33 -0.12
CA ILE A 293 2.27 -15.54 1.03
C ILE A 293 3.50 -14.66 0.78
N ASN A 294 3.73 -13.69 1.67
CA ASN A 294 4.95 -12.88 1.69
C ASN A 294 6.20 -13.74 1.93
#